data_AF-A0A2G5F356-F1
#
_entry.id   AF-A0A2G5F356-F1
#
_cell.length_a   1.000
_cell.length_b   1.000
_cell.length_c   1.000
_cell.angle_alpha   90.00
_cell.angle_beta   90.00
_cell.angle_gamma   90.00
#
_symmetry.space_group_name_H-M   'P 1'
#
loop_
_entity.id
_entity.type
_entity.pdbx_description
1 polymer ?
#
loop_
_entity_poly.entity_id
_entity_poly.type
_entity_poly.pdbx_seq_one_letter_code
_entity_poly.pdbx_strand_id
1 'polypeptide(L)'
;MMFNFSGSGPAYIFLAIEAMADGGVAAGLPRDLALGLASQTVLGAASMVIKSGKHPGQLKDDVASPGGTTIAGIHELERGGFRGILMNTVVAAANRSREFSKR
;
A
#
# COMPACT_ATOMS: atom_id res chain seq x y z
N MET A 1 25.10 7.10 7.03
CA MET A 1 24.14 6.23 7.75
C MET A 1 23.00 5.89 6.80
N MET A 2 22.63 4.61 6.70
CA MET A 2 21.72 4.10 5.67
C MET A 2 20.26 4.33 6.08
N PHE A 3 19.44 4.91 5.20
CA PHE A 3 17.99 4.98 5.40
C PHE A 3 17.45 3.57 5.59
N ASN A 4 16.90 3.28 6.78
CA ASN A 4 16.32 1.98 7.05
C ASN A 4 14.84 1.98 6.66
N PHE A 5 14.57 1.52 5.44
CA PHE A 5 13.20 1.29 4.95
C PHE A 5 12.41 0.37 5.91
N SER A 6 13.08 -0.58 6.57
CA SER A 6 12.47 -1.49 7.53
C SER A 6 11.94 -0.79 8.79
N GLY A 7 12.53 0.36 9.17
CA GLY A 7 12.12 1.07 10.40
C GLY A 7 10.85 1.90 10.23
N SER A 8 10.63 2.47 9.04
CA SER A 8 9.51 3.39 8.79
C SER A 8 8.44 2.82 7.86
N GLY A 9 8.79 1.83 7.04
CA GLY A 9 7.89 1.14 6.11
C GLY A 9 6.61 0.58 6.77
N PRO A 10 6.70 -0.12 7.93
CA PRO A 10 5.51 -0.66 8.59
C PRO A 10 4.45 0.40 8.93
N ALA A 11 4.86 1.61 9.33
CA ALA A 11 3.92 2.69 9.66
C ALA A 11 3.05 3.11 8.47
N TYR A 12 3.62 3.13 7.27
CA TYR A 12 2.88 3.47 6.04
C TYR A 12 1.86 2.38 5.70
N ILE A 13 2.22 1.12 5.95
CA ILE A 13 1.33 -0.01 5.74
C ILE A 13 0.23 -0.06 6.79
N PHE A 14 0.50 0.29 8.06
CA PHE A 14 -0.55 0.41 9.08
C PHE A 14 -1.58 1.46 8.69
N LEU A 15 -1.14 2.63 8.21
CA LEU A 15 -2.05 3.66 7.72
C LEU A 15 -2.86 3.17 6.51
N ALA A 16 -2.26 2.41 5.59
CA ALA A 16 -2.97 1.84 4.47
C ALA A 16 -4.04 0.80 4.92
N ILE A 17 -3.71 -0.06 5.88
CA ILE A 17 -4.66 -1.03 6.44
C ILE A 17 -5.85 -0.32 7.10
N GLU A 18 -5.57 0.70 7.90
CA GLU A 18 -6.61 1.52 8.55
C GLU A 18 -7.50 2.19 7.51
N ALA A 19 -6.92 2.85 6.50
CA ALA A 19 -7.67 3.52 5.44
C ALA A 19 -8.52 2.54 4.59
N MET A 20 -8.01 1.33 4.32
CA MET A 20 -8.80 0.30 3.63
C MET A 20 -9.95 -0.22 4.51
N ALA A 21 -9.72 -0.38 5.82
CA ALA A 21 -10.77 -0.76 6.75
C ALA A 21 -11.86 0.32 6.83
N ASP A 22 -11.48 1.59 6.89
CA ASP A 22 -12.40 2.73 6.82
C ASP A 22 -13.20 2.74 5.52
N GLY A 23 -12.55 2.50 4.37
CA GLY A 23 -13.21 2.34 3.08
C GLY A 23 -14.21 1.18 3.07
N GLY A 24 -13.87 0.06 3.71
CA GLY A 24 -14.78 -1.08 3.89
C GLY A 24 -16.01 -0.72 4.73
N VAL A 25 -15.82 0.03 5.83
CA VAL A 25 -16.93 0.52 6.66
C VAL A 25 -17.80 1.52 5.89
N ALA A 26 -17.21 2.44 5.14
CA ALA A 26 -17.93 3.37 4.29
C ALA A 26 -18.74 2.64 3.19
N ALA A 27 -18.27 1.47 2.75
CA ALA A 27 -18.97 0.59 1.82
C ALA A 27 -20.00 -0.35 2.50
N GLY A 28 -20.19 -0.26 3.82
CA GLY A 28 -21.22 -0.98 4.57
C GLY A 28 -20.75 -2.22 5.35
N LEU A 29 -19.45 -2.47 5.46
CA LEU A 29 -18.93 -3.59 6.25
C LEU A 29 -18.88 -3.27 7.76
N PRO A 30 -19.09 -4.27 8.64
CA PRO A 30 -18.74 -4.13 10.05
C PRO A 30 -17.24 -3.85 10.24
N ARG A 31 -16.90 -2.99 11.20
CA ARG A 31 -15.52 -2.55 11.48
C ARG A 31 -14.53 -3.71 11.62
N ASP A 32 -14.87 -4.70 12.45
CA ASP A 32 -13.97 -5.81 12.75
C ASP A 32 -13.71 -6.68 11.51
N LEU A 33 -14.75 -6.90 10.69
CA LEU A 33 -14.62 -7.61 9.43
C LEU A 33 -13.77 -6.82 8.42
N ALA A 34 -14.03 -5.52 8.28
CA ALA A 34 -13.29 -4.65 7.38
C ALA A 34 -11.78 -4.63 7.72
N LEU A 35 -11.45 -4.53 9.01
CA LEU A 35 -10.06 -4.56 9.48
C LEU A 35 -9.38 -5.92 9.23
N GLY A 36 -10.08 -7.02 9.50
CA GLY A 36 -9.57 -8.36 9.23
C GLY A 36 -9.31 -8.59 7.74
N LEU A 37 -10.26 -8.20 6.88
CA LEU A 37 -10.11 -8.30 5.43
C LEU A 37 -8.96 -7.43 4.93
N ALA A 38 -8.89 -6.16 5.34
CA ALA A 38 -7.83 -5.24 4.96
C ALA A 38 -6.44 -5.79 5.30
N SER A 39 -6.26 -6.28 6.53
CA SER A 39 -5.00 -6.85 7.01
C SER A 39 -4.60 -8.08 6.19
N GLN A 40 -5.54 -8.99 5.95
CA GLN A 40 -5.29 -10.21 5.18
C GLN A 40 -5.02 -9.92 3.71
N THR A 41 -5.68 -8.93 3.11
CA THR A 41 -5.43 -8.47 1.74
C THR A 41 -4.01 -7.97 1.58
N VAL A 42 -3.51 -7.14 2.52
CA VAL A 42 -2.11 -6.67 2.48
C VAL A 42 -1.14 -7.83 2.60
N LEU A 43 -1.36 -8.75 3.55
CA LEU A 43 -0.51 -9.94 3.74
C LEU A 43 -0.47 -10.81 2.48
N GLY A 44 -1.63 -11.05 1.85
CA GLY A 44 -1.76 -11.82 0.63
C GLY A 44 -1.03 -11.19 -0.54
N ALA A 45 -1.23 -9.88 -0.77
CA ALA A 45 -0.58 -9.14 -1.84
C ALA A 45 0.95 -9.14 -1.69
N ALA A 46 1.46 -8.86 -0.50
CA ALA A 46 2.89 -8.91 -0.21
C ALA A 46 3.47 -10.32 -0.42
N SER A 47 2.75 -11.34 0.04
CA SER A 47 3.14 -12.75 -0.16
C SER A 47 3.21 -13.11 -1.65
N MET A 48 2.28 -12.64 -2.47
CA MET A 48 2.31 -12.90 -3.93
C MET A 48 3.51 -12.26 -4.59
N VAL A 49 3.84 -11.01 -4.25
CA VAL A 49 5.03 -10.32 -4.79
C VAL A 49 6.30 -11.10 -4.46
N ILE A 50 6.46 -11.54 -3.21
CA ILE A 50 7.65 -12.25 -2.74
C ILE A 50 7.75 -13.64 -3.37
N LYS A 51 6.64 -14.40 -3.41
CA LYS A 51 6.66 -15.82 -3.81
C LYS A 51 6.61 -16.02 -5.33
N SER A 52 5.97 -15.13 -6.08
CA SER A 52 5.77 -15.33 -7.52
C SER A 52 6.98 -14.95 -8.36
N GLY A 53 7.84 -14.05 -7.87
CA GLY A 53 8.92 -13.45 -8.67
C GLY A 53 8.44 -12.59 -9.85
N LYS A 54 7.12 -12.39 -10.00
CA LYS A 54 6.54 -11.57 -11.07
C LYS A 54 6.70 -10.08 -10.75
N HIS A 55 6.79 -9.27 -11.81
CA HIS A 55 6.76 -7.83 -11.66
C HIS A 55 5.40 -7.39 -11.04
N PRO A 56 5.36 -6.43 -10.09
CA PRO A 56 4.10 -5.99 -9.48
C PRO A 56 3.06 -5.45 -10.48
N GLY A 57 3.52 -4.87 -11.59
CA GLY A 57 2.64 -4.46 -12.68
C GLY A 57 1.88 -5.63 -13.30
N GLN A 58 2.56 -6.77 -13.50
CA GLN A 58 1.94 -7.98 -14.01
C GLN A 58 0.97 -8.58 -12.98
N LEU A 59 1.35 -8.63 -11.70
CA LEU A 59 0.44 -9.11 -10.65
C LEU A 59 -0.83 -8.26 -10.55
N LYS A 60 -0.70 -6.94 -10.73
CA LYS A 60 -1.83 -6.00 -10.80
C LYS A 60 -2.70 -6.27 -12.03
N ASP A 61 -2.11 -6.53 -13.19
CA ASP A 61 -2.86 -6.88 -14.41
C ASP A 61 -3.57 -8.25 -14.26
N ASP A 62 -2.92 -9.24 -13.63
CA ASP A 62 -3.46 -10.59 -13.39
C ASP A 62 -4.77 -10.57 -12.56
N VAL A 63 -4.99 -9.53 -11.74
CA VAL A 63 -6.19 -9.38 -10.88
C VAL A 63 -7.17 -8.31 -11.35
N ALA A 64 -6.84 -7.58 -12.43
CA ALA A 64 -7.64 -6.47 -12.95
C ALA A 64 -8.40 -6.91 -14.21
N SER A 65 -9.61 -7.45 -14.02
CA SER A 65 -10.46 -7.81 -15.15
C SER A 65 -10.99 -6.57 -15.91
N PRO A 66 -11.18 -6.66 -17.24
CA PRO A 66 -11.75 -5.57 -18.04
C PRO A 66 -13.11 -5.11 -17.50
N GLY A 67 -13.23 -3.82 -17.18
CA GLY A 67 -14.47 -3.23 -16.64
C GLY A 67 -14.85 -3.68 -15.21
N GLY A 68 -13.98 -4.44 -14.52
CA GLY A 68 -14.24 -4.97 -13.20
C GLY A 68 -14.07 -3.96 -12.06
N THR A 69 -14.39 -4.40 -10.83
CA THR A 69 -14.25 -3.58 -9.61
C THR A 69 -12.80 -3.22 -9.32
N THR A 70 -11.86 -4.14 -9.57
CA THR A 70 -10.42 -3.91 -9.34
C THR A 70 -9.89 -2.75 -10.19
N ILE A 71 -10.23 -2.70 -11.49
CA ILE A 71 -9.74 -1.63 -12.36
C ILE A 71 -10.38 -0.28 -12.04
N ALA A 72 -11.64 -0.26 -11.58
CA ALA A 72 -12.28 0.95 -11.07
C ALA A 72 -11.57 1.49 -9.81
N GLY A 73 -11.22 0.61 -8.87
CA GLY A 73 -10.44 0.98 -7.69
C GLY A 73 -9.03 1.47 -8.04
N ILE A 74 -8.33 0.78 -8.95
CA ILE A 74 -7.02 1.21 -9.46
C ILE A 74 -7.12 2.60 -10.09
N HIS A 75 -8.16 2.87 -10.87
CA HIS A 75 -8.34 4.17 -11.50
C HIS A 75 -8.43 5.32 -10.47
N GLU A 76 -9.17 5.14 -9.37
CA GLU A 76 -9.23 6.15 -8.30
C GLU A 76 -7.88 6.32 -7.58
N LEU A 77 -7.12 5.24 -7.37
CA LEU A 77 -5.76 5.34 -6.82
C LEU A 77 -4.83 6.15 -7.74
N GLU A 78 -4.89 5.92 -9.05
CA GLU A 78 -4.08 6.67 -10.02
C GLU A 78 -4.52 8.14 -10.11
N ARG A 79 -5.84 8.42 -10.09
CA ARG A 79 -6.38 9.79 -10.03
C ARG A 79 -5.90 10.55 -8.79
N GLY A 80 -5.80 9.85 -7.66
CA GLY A 80 -5.25 10.41 -6.41
C GLY A 80 -3.72 10.52 -6.39
N GLY A 81 -3.01 10.07 -7.43
CA GLY A 81 -1.54 10.14 -7.47
C GLY A 81 -0.86 9.18 -6.48
N PHE A 82 -1.49 8.05 -6.15
CA PHE A 82 -1.06 7.12 -5.10
C PHE A 82 0.43 6.73 -5.19
N ARG A 83 0.92 6.42 -6.40
CA ARG A 83 2.33 6.07 -6.64
C ARG A 83 3.28 7.18 -6.22
N GLY A 84 2.96 8.41 -6.62
CA GLY A 84 3.74 9.60 -6.29
C GLY A 84 3.76 9.87 -4.78
N ILE A 85 2.62 9.70 -4.11
CA ILE A 85 2.52 9.83 -2.65
C ILE A 85 3.47 8.85 -1.96
N LEU A 86 3.44 7.57 -2.31
CA LEU A 86 4.33 6.56 -1.71
C LEU A 86 5.81 6.84 -1.99
N MET A 87 6.15 7.24 -3.22
CA MET A 87 7.53 7.64 -3.56
C MET A 87 8.01 8.81 -2.70
N ASN A 88 7.17 9.86 -2.58
CA ASN A 88 7.49 11.04 -1.79
C ASN A 88 7.65 10.70 -0.30
N THR A 89 6.81 9.84 0.25
CA THR A 89 6.90 9.35 1.63
C THR A 89 8.28 8.73 1.91
N VAL A 90 8.75 7.84 1.03
CA VAL A 90 10.06 7.19 1.16
C VAL A 90 11.21 8.19 1.02
N VAL A 91 11.14 9.08 0.03
CA VAL A 91 12.17 10.10 -0.20
C VAL A 91 12.26 11.07 0.99
N ALA A 92 11.13 11.50 1.54
CA ALA A 92 11.08 12.38 2.69
C ALA A 92 11.72 11.74 3.92
N ALA A 93 11.38 10.48 4.21
CA ALA A 93 11.97 9.75 5.32
C ALA A 93 13.49 9.53 5.14
N ALA A 94 13.94 9.23 3.92
CA ALA A 94 15.36 9.11 3.59
C ALA A 94 16.11 10.44 3.75
N ASN A 95 15.53 11.55 3.30
CA ASN A 95 16.08 12.89 3.50
C ASN A 95 16.23 13.23 4.97
N ARG A 96 15.18 12.98 5.76
CA ARG A 96 15.20 13.23 7.21
C ARG A 96 16.27 12.39 7.92
N SER A 97 16.42 11.13 7.55
CA SER A 97 17.49 10.25 8.08
C SER A 97 18.89 10.82 7.78
N ARG A 98 19.10 11.39 6.59
CA ARG A 98 20.37 12.04 6.22
C ARG A 98 20.66 13.30 7.02
N GLU A 99 19.64 14.09 7.36
CA GLU A 99 19.81 15.29 8.20
C GLU A 99 20.28 14.95 9.62
N PHE A 100 19.71 13.90 10.23
CA PHE A 100 20.13 13.44 11.54
C PHE A 100 21.56 12.85 11.55
N SER A 101 21.98 12.21 10.47
CA SER A 101 23.33 11.63 10.34
C SER A 101 24.44 12.68 10.13
N LYS A 102 24.09 13.94 9.88
CA LYS A 102 25.05 15.05 9.69
C LYS A 102 25.26 15.89 10.95
N ARG A 103 24.58 15.55 12.05
CA ARG A 103 24.81 16.09 13.40
C ARG A 103 25.65 15.10 14.19
#